data_AF-A0A7Y1UUN5-F1
#
_entry.id   AF-A0A7Y1UUN5-F1
#
_cell.length_a   1.000
_cell.length_b   1.000
_cell.length_c   1.000
_cell.angle_alpha   90.00
_cell.angle_beta   90.00
_cell.angle_gamma   90.00
#
_symmetry.space_group_name_H-M   'P 1'
#
loop_
_entity.id
_entity.type
_entity.pdbx_description
1 polymer ?
#
loop_
_entity_poly.entity_id
_entity_poly.type
_entity_poly.pdbx_seq_one_letter_code
_entity_poly.pdbx_strand_id
1 'polypeptide(L)'
;MPKPMRTRPVSAAQLRAYAGKAQEYADAASNELHSQRYIAATSLAIHATINASDAFCGARLGKRAAGEDHDQVLTLLRQAGPDGAAVKKELRRLLPLKTKAE
;
A
#
# COMPACT_ATOMS: atom_id res chain seq x y z
N MET A 1 8.32 0.43 -25.26
CA MET A 1 8.95 1.02 -24.06
C MET A 1 7.99 0.91 -22.88
N PRO A 2 8.42 0.58 -21.66
CA PRO A 2 7.53 0.59 -20.50
C PRO A 2 7.00 2.01 -20.28
N LYS A 3 5.70 2.12 -19.96
CA LYS A 3 5.03 3.41 -19.75
C LYS A 3 5.73 4.16 -18.60
N PRO A 4 5.98 5.48 -18.71
CA PRO A 4 6.64 6.23 -17.64
C PRO A 4 5.85 6.13 -16.34
N MET A 5 6.54 5.78 -15.25
CA MET A 5 5.95 5.70 -13.92
C MET A 5 5.46 7.08 -13.48
N ARG A 6 4.17 7.19 -13.14
CA ARG A 6 3.60 8.46 -12.66
C ARG A 6 3.79 8.52 -11.15
N THR A 7 4.43 9.59 -10.67
CA THR A 7 4.62 9.81 -9.23
C THR A 7 4.05 11.15 -8.82
N ARG A 8 3.70 11.30 -7.54
CA ARG A 8 3.28 12.57 -6.94
C ARG A 8 4.09 12.83 -5.67
N PRO A 9 4.49 14.09 -5.42
CA PRO A 9 5.15 14.45 -4.17
C PRO A 9 4.21 14.19 -2.99
N VAL A 10 4.78 13.86 -1.83
CA VAL A 10 4.06 13.61 -0.59
C VAL A 10 4.51 14.63 0.45
N SER A 11 3.58 15.41 0.98
CA SER A 11 3.83 16.30 2.11
C SER A 11 3.85 15.55 3.44
N ALA A 12 4.41 16.17 4.49
CA ALA A 12 4.39 15.60 5.83
C ALA A 12 2.97 15.33 6.35
N ALA A 13 1.99 16.18 5.98
CA ALA A 13 0.59 15.98 6.34
C ALA A 13 -0.02 14.78 5.60
N GLN A 14 0.28 14.62 4.31
CA GLN A 14 -0.17 13.47 3.53
C GLN A 14 0.45 12.17 4.05
N LEU A 15 1.74 12.17 4.38
CA LEU A 15 2.42 11.04 5.01
C LEU A 15 1.68 10.58 6.27
N ARG A 16 1.38 11.51 7.20
CA ARG A 16 0.63 11.19 8.42
C ARG A 16 -0.77 10.67 8.12
N ALA A 17 -1.46 11.25 7.14
CA ALA A 17 -2.78 10.79 6.73
C ALA A 17 -2.75 9.36 6.16
N TYR A 18 -1.74 9.02 5.34
CA TYR A 18 -1.56 7.68 4.81
C TYR A 18 -1.25 6.67 5.91
N ALA A 19 -0.36 7.02 6.84
CA ALA A 19 -0.06 6.16 7.99
C ALA A 19 -1.30 5.93 8.87
N GLY A 20 -2.08 6.98 9.13
CA GLY A 20 -3.34 6.88 9.90
C GLY A 20 -4.36 5.96 9.22
N LYS A 21 -4.60 6.15 7.92
CA LYS A 21 -5.50 5.27 7.15
C LYS A 21 -5.01 3.83 7.11
N ALA A 22 -3.70 3.63 6.98
CA ALA A 22 -3.13 2.30 6.97
C ALA A 22 -3.42 1.56 8.29
N GLN A 23 -3.27 2.25 9.42
CA GLN A 23 -3.57 1.70 10.74
C GLN A 23 -5.06 1.39 10.88
N GLU A 24 -5.94 2.35 10.56
CA GLU A 24 -7.40 2.17 10.65
C GLU A 24 -7.88 0.97 9.82
N TYR A 25 -7.39 0.81 8.59
CA TYR A 25 -7.73 -0.35 7.76
C TYR A 25 -7.13 -1.65 8.29
N ALA A 26 -5.94 -1.64 8.89
CA ALA A 26 -5.35 -2.84 9.49
C ALA A 26 -6.15 -3.32 10.71
N ASP A 27 -6.57 -2.38 11.56
CA ASP A 27 -7.41 -2.68 12.73
C ASP A 27 -8.77 -3.23 12.30
N ALA A 28 -9.40 -2.59 11.29
CA ALA A 28 -10.64 -3.09 10.71
C ALA A 28 -10.47 -4.48 10.07
N ALA A 29 -9.39 -4.72 9.32
CA ALA A 29 -9.10 -6.02 8.74
C ALA A 29 -8.98 -7.12 9.81
N SER A 30 -8.36 -6.81 10.95
CA SER A 30 -8.26 -7.73 12.09
C SER A 30 -9.63 -8.05 12.68
N ASN A 31 -10.49 -7.05 12.86
CA ASN A 31 -11.86 -7.26 13.36
C ASN A 31 -12.71 -8.12 12.43
N GLU A 32 -12.62 -7.88 11.13
CA GLU A 32 -13.32 -8.68 10.11
C GLU A 32 -12.79 -10.12 10.05
N LEU A 33 -11.47 -10.30 10.23
CA LEU A 33 -10.85 -11.61 10.32
C LEU A 33 -11.36 -12.40 11.53
N HIS A 34 -11.42 -11.77 12.71
CA HIS A 34 -12.00 -12.38 13.92
C HIS A 34 -13.48 -12.73 13.75
N SER A 35 -14.21 -11.92 12.99
CA SER A 35 -15.61 -12.17 12.65
C SER A 35 -15.81 -13.19 11.51
N GLN A 36 -14.73 -13.82 11.02
CA GLN A 36 -14.74 -14.76 9.88
C GLN A 36 -15.29 -14.16 8.58
N ARG A 37 -15.27 -12.83 8.44
CA ARG A 37 -15.69 -12.09 7.25
C ARG A 37 -14.50 -11.91 6.31
N TYR A 38 -14.02 -13.03 5.75
CA TYR A 38 -12.71 -13.10 5.07
C TYR A 38 -12.57 -12.20 3.84
N ILE A 39 -13.65 -11.99 3.06
CA ILE A 39 -13.62 -11.10 1.89
C ILE A 39 -13.36 -9.66 2.34
N ALA A 40 -14.11 -9.17 3.33
CA ALA A 40 -13.93 -7.84 3.89
C ALA A 40 -12.55 -7.68 4.54
N ALA A 41 -12.11 -8.67 5.34
CA ALA A 41 -10.79 -8.67 5.95
C ALA A 41 -9.67 -8.57 4.90
N THR A 42 -9.79 -9.30 3.79
CA THR A 42 -8.80 -9.29 2.70
C THR A 42 -8.78 -7.94 2.00
N SER A 43 -9.95 -7.39 1.65
CA SER A 43 -10.06 -6.07 1.02
C SER A 43 -9.43 -4.97 1.89
N LEU A 44 -9.77 -4.94 3.19
CA LEU A 44 -9.22 -3.98 4.15
C LEU A 44 -7.69 -4.12 4.30
N ALA A 45 -7.16 -5.34 4.38
CA ALA A 45 -5.72 -5.58 4.46
C ALA A 45 -4.96 -5.08 3.21
N ILE A 46 -5.55 -5.22 2.02
CA ILE A 46 -5.00 -4.66 0.78
C ILE A 46 -4.95 -3.13 0.86
N HIS A 47 -6.05 -2.49 1.26
CA HIS A 47 -6.11 -1.03 1.42
C HIS A 47 -5.13 -0.52 2.48
N ALA A 48 -4.99 -1.23 3.60
CA ALA A 48 -4.00 -0.93 4.63
C ALA A 48 -2.58 -0.92 4.06
N THR A 49 -2.22 -1.97 3.32
CA THR A 49 -0.87 -2.13 2.77
C THR A 49 -0.54 -1.10 1.69
N ILE A 50 -1.52 -0.72 0.86
CA ILE A 50 -1.35 0.35 -0.14
C ILE A 50 -1.08 1.69 0.56
N ASN A 51 -1.88 2.06 1.56
CA ASN A 51 -1.66 3.30 2.31
C ASN A 51 -0.33 3.28 3.08
N ALA A 52 0.04 2.14 3.68
CA ALA A 52 1.33 1.98 4.35
C ALA A 52 2.50 2.17 3.36
N SER A 53 2.36 1.64 2.14
CA SER A 53 3.36 1.77 1.08
C SER A 53 3.51 3.21 0.59
N ASP A 54 2.40 3.95 0.48
CA ASP A 54 2.43 5.38 0.14
C ASP A 54 3.06 6.22 1.26
N ALA A 55 2.75 5.91 2.53
CA ALA A 55 3.40 6.55 3.68
C ALA A 55 4.91 6.27 3.70
N PHE A 56 5.30 5.02 3.50
CA PHE A 56 6.70 4.59 3.50
C PHE A 56 7.50 5.22 2.34
N CYS A 57 6.97 5.16 1.12
CA CYS A 57 7.59 5.81 -0.04
C CYS A 57 7.62 7.34 0.15
N GLY A 58 6.58 7.95 0.71
CA GLY A 58 6.55 9.35 1.06
C GLY A 58 7.66 9.72 2.06
N ALA A 59 7.86 8.91 3.09
CA ALA A 59 8.89 9.13 4.11
C ALA A 59 10.32 8.97 3.57
N ARG A 60 10.57 7.94 2.74
CA ARG A 60 11.91 7.61 2.25
C ARG A 60 12.31 8.31 0.95
N LEU A 61 11.34 8.59 0.08
CA LEU A 61 11.58 9.09 -1.28
C LEU A 61 10.91 10.45 -1.55
N GLY A 62 10.09 10.97 -0.63
CA GLY A 62 9.33 12.21 -0.81
C GLY A 62 8.20 12.11 -1.84
N LYS A 63 7.88 10.91 -2.33
CA LYS A 63 6.91 10.69 -3.41
C LYS A 63 6.21 9.33 -3.30
N ARG A 64 5.02 9.24 -3.89
CA ARG A 64 4.25 8.01 -4.04
C ARG A 64 3.91 7.70 -5.49
N ALA A 65 3.43 6.49 -5.75
CA ALA A 65 2.91 6.12 -7.06
C ALA A 65 1.58 6.86 -7.30
N ALA A 66 1.33 7.25 -8.55
CA ALA A 66 0.14 7.99 -8.96
C ALA A 66 -0.46 7.46 -10.28
N GLY A 67 0.05 6.35 -10.78
CA GLY A 67 -0.58 5.60 -11.86
C GLY A 67 -1.72 4.73 -11.33
N GLU A 68 -2.61 4.32 -12.24
CA GLU A 68 -3.66 3.32 -11.99
C GLU A 68 -3.09 1.91 -11.85
N ASP A 69 -1.87 1.71 -12.34
CA ASP A 69 -1.13 0.46 -12.21
C ASP A 69 -0.51 0.35 -10.82
N HIS A 70 -1.07 -0.55 -10.01
CA HIS A 70 -0.61 -0.83 -8.66
C HIS A 70 0.79 -1.46 -8.62
N ASP A 71 1.33 -1.97 -9.74
CA ASP A 71 2.72 -2.45 -9.78
C ASP A 71 3.74 -1.30 -9.70
N GLN A 72 3.31 -0.06 -9.96
CA GLN A 72 4.20 1.11 -9.84
C GLN A 72 4.65 1.35 -8.40
N VAL A 73 3.82 1.06 -7.39
CA VAL A 73 4.24 1.20 -5.99
C VAL A 73 5.28 0.14 -5.62
N LEU A 74 5.24 -1.06 -6.21
CA LEU A 74 6.28 -2.10 -6.01
C LEU A 74 7.66 -1.65 -6.51
N THR A 75 7.70 -0.78 -7.52
CA THR A 75 8.95 -0.19 -8.03
C THR A 75 9.50 0.85 -7.07
N LEU A 76 8.67 1.75 -6.56
CA LEU A 76 9.08 2.74 -5.55
C LEU A 76 9.54 2.09 -4.24
N LEU A 77 8.83 1.06 -3.78
CA LEU A 77 9.24 0.31 -2.59
C LEU A 77 10.63 -0.32 -2.75
N ARG A 78 10.96 -0.87 -3.94
CA ARG A 78 12.33 -1.34 -4.22
C ARG A 78 13.36 -0.20 -4.15
N GLN A 79 13.02 0.98 -4.66
CA GLN A 79 13.92 2.15 -4.64
C GLN A 79 14.15 2.70 -3.23
N ALA A 80 13.21 2.48 -2.31
CA ALA A 80 13.29 2.94 -0.92
C ALA A 80 14.20 2.09 -0.02
N GLY A 81 14.94 1.11 -0.58
CA GLY A 81 15.99 0.35 0.10
C GLY A 81 15.52 -0.99 0.67
N PRO A 82 16.35 -1.64 1.53
CA PRO A 82 16.09 -2.98 2.05
C PRO A 82 14.74 -3.12 2.78
N ASP A 83 14.40 -2.15 3.62
CA ASP A 83 13.12 -2.10 4.32
C ASP A 83 11.94 -2.04 3.32
N GLY A 84 12.09 -1.26 2.25
CA GLY A 84 11.11 -1.18 1.19
C GLY A 84 10.98 -2.48 0.39
N ALA A 85 12.06 -3.24 0.23
CA ALA A 85 12.01 -4.57 -0.38
C ALA A 85 11.20 -5.58 0.47
N ALA A 86 11.25 -5.47 1.79
CA ALA A 86 10.42 -6.28 2.69
C ALA A 86 8.93 -5.94 2.53
N VAL A 87 8.56 -4.65 2.55
CA VAL A 87 7.18 -4.20 2.34
C VAL A 87 6.66 -4.64 0.95
N LYS A 88 7.51 -4.50 -0.08
CA LYS A 88 7.20 -4.94 -1.43
C LYS A 88 6.84 -6.42 -1.51
N LYS A 89 7.55 -7.27 -0.77
CA LYS A 89 7.29 -8.72 -0.75
C LYS A 89 5.87 -9.01 -0.27
N GLU A 90 5.43 -8.34 0.80
CA GLU A 90 4.09 -8.52 1.34
C GLU A 90 3.01 -7.93 0.41
N LEU A 91 3.21 -6.71 -0.11
CA LEU A 91 2.24 -6.11 -1.02
C LEU A 91 2.06 -6.94 -2.30
N ARG A 92 3.13 -7.53 -2.84
CA ARG A 92 3.07 -8.40 -4.03
C ARG A 92 2.21 -9.66 -3.80
N ARG A 93 2.11 -10.15 -2.56
CA ARG A 93 1.24 -11.30 -2.22
C ARG A 93 -0.23 -10.89 -2.15
N LEU A 94 -0.51 -9.64 -1.74
CA LEU A 94 -1.86 -9.13 -1.52
C LEU A 94 -2.51 -8.58 -2.79
N LEU A 95 -1.76 -7.90 -3.67
CA LEU A 95 -2.31 -7.26 -4.88
C LEU A 95 -3.15 -8.22 -5.77
N PRO A 96 -2.72 -9.47 -6.02
CA PRO A 96 -3.53 -10.41 -6.82
C PRO A 96 -4.87 -10.80 -6.20
N LEU A 97 -5.07 -10.54 -4.90
CA LEU A 97 -6.31 -10.85 -4.20
C LEU A 97 -7.37 -9.74 -4.33
N LYS A 98 -6.98 -8.54 -4.78
CA LYS A 98 -7.86 -7.36 -4.85
C LYS A 98 -9.11 -7.62 -5.69
N THR A 99 -8.95 -8.18 -6.89
CA THR A 99 -10.06 -8.51 -7.81
C THR A 99 -10.98 -9.62 -7.31
N LYS A 100 -10.58 -10.37 -6.27
CA LYS A 100 -11.44 -11.38 -5.64
C LYS A 100 -12.16 -10.84 -4.40
N ALA A 101 -11.68 -9.70 -3.88
CA ALA A 101 -12.17 -9.09 -2.67
C ALA A 101 -13.00 -7.81 -2.92
N GLU A 102 -13.09 -7.37 -4.18
CA GLU A 102 -13.82 -6.21 -4.71
C GLU A 102 -14.62 -6.61 -5.93
#